data_AF-A0A511HAF5-F1
#
_entry.id   AF-A0A511HAF5-F1
#
_cell.length_a   1.000
_cell.length_b   1.000
_cell.length_c   1.000
_cell.angle_alpha   90.00
_cell.angle_beta   90.00
_cell.angle_gamma   90.00
#
_symmetry.space_group_name_H-M   'P 1'
#
loop_
_entity.id
_entity.type
_entity.pdbx_description
1 polymer ?
#
loop_
_entity_poly.entity_id
_entity_poly.type
_entity_poly.pdbx_seq_one_letter_code
_entity_poly.pdbx_strand_id
1 'polypeptide(L)'
;MRTKLWWSVVLAACACGGAAKTGDELRSRQAGLSLSATPGEARGTFVHEDEAVTFSSREVEPGVYRLEVRLRGLTLTGLMEPALGVSTLDGFAEANAMDAQMRAADRALLTALYRELDEALPFGDAAAPAAMYLRRAVSMWSQYPDTVGLRRAVMGEKGRGYTMLCSYAQCNGRNSGSCEGRYNWYAHATHDCDRGGFDWPGNQQLAQLGDHYSCSGDEFFLAGDTWHCGSPNHWHRPKVVGNCFGRCGSTCGGDTQYTVDATNHDSCVRNGHILVSGWCNDQFTAAVDDELFAPNCY
;
A
#
# COMPACT_ATOMS: atom_id res chain seq x y z
N MET A 1 58.10 -2.99 49.19
CA MET A 1 57.44 -1.67 49.03
C MET A 1 56.83 -1.60 47.64
N ARG A 2 55.59 -1.10 47.57
CA ARG A 2 54.70 -1.07 46.40
C ARG A 2 55.33 -0.37 45.20
N THR A 3 55.09 -0.88 43.99
CA THR A 3 54.64 -0.06 42.84
C THR A 3 53.97 -0.94 41.81
N LYS A 4 52.65 -0.73 41.64
CA LYS A 4 51.80 -1.32 40.61
C LYS A 4 52.16 -0.68 39.27
N LEU A 5 52.53 -1.47 38.26
CA LEU A 5 52.58 -0.99 36.87
C LEU A 5 51.14 -0.96 36.32
N TRP A 6 50.62 0.24 36.09
CA TRP A 6 49.40 0.46 35.33
C TRP A 6 49.78 0.69 33.87
N TRP A 7 49.30 -0.16 32.97
CA TRP A 7 49.30 0.09 31.55
C TRP A 7 48.14 1.03 31.23
N SER A 8 48.43 2.25 30.80
CA SER A 8 47.44 3.15 30.21
C SER A 8 47.21 2.73 28.77
N VAL A 9 46.09 2.06 28.49
CA VAL A 9 45.56 1.95 27.13
C VAL A 9 44.87 3.27 26.79
N VAL A 10 45.40 3.98 25.81
CA VAL A 10 44.72 5.12 25.20
C VAL A 10 43.61 4.56 24.32
N LEU A 11 42.37 4.57 24.84
CA LEU A 11 41.17 4.39 24.03
C LEU A 11 40.92 5.70 23.29
N ALA A 12 41.28 5.72 22.00
CA ALA A 12 40.78 6.72 21.08
C ALA A 12 39.27 6.49 20.88
N ALA A 13 38.46 7.21 21.65
CA ALA A 13 37.03 7.29 21.41
C ALA A 13 36.79 8.07 20.10
N CYS A 14 36.57 7.36 19.00
CA CYS A 14 35.86 7.91 17.86
C CYS A 14 34.41 8.18 18.29
N ALA A 15 34.18 9.41 18.76
CA ALA A 15 32.85 9.96 18.92
C ALA A 15 32.27 10.27 17.52
N CYS A 16 31.67 9.27 16.88
CA CYS A 16 30.65 9.55 15.86
C CYS A 16 29.36 9.88 16.59
N GLY A 17 29.09 11.17 16.76
CA GLY A 17 27.87 11.68 17.37
C GLY A 17 26.64 11.22 16.59
N GLY A 18 25.91 10.27 17.16
CA GLY A 18 24.51 10.06 16.82
C GLY A 18 23.70 11.19 17.45
N ALA A 19 23.49 12.27 16.69
CA ALA A 19 22.48 13.24 17.05
C ALA A 19 21.11 12.54 16.97
N ALA A 20 20.50 12.32 18.13
CA ALA A 20 19.11 11.96 18.23
C ALA A 20 18.29 13.02 17.48
N LYS A 21 17.59 12.62 16.42
CA LYS A 21 16.66 13.48 15.70
C LYS A 21 15.48 13.77 16.64
N THR A 22 15.51 14.92 17.28
CA THR A 22 14.37 15.46 18.03
C THR A 22 13.37 16.04 17.03
N GLY A 23 12.26 15.34 16.82
CA GLY A 23 10.86 15.82 16.78
C GLY A 23 10.42 17.04 15.97
N ASP A 24 11.29 17.81 15.32
CA ASP A 24 10.91 18.99 14.56
C ASP A 24 11.69 19.00 13.23
N GLU A 25 10.98 19.25 12.13
CA GLU A 25 11.50 19.33 10.75
C GLU A 25 11.72 18.00 9.97
N LEU A 26 10.65 17.21 9.80
CA LEU A 26 10.41 16.56 8.49
C LEU A 26 9.75 17.58 7.55
N ARG A 27 10.45 18.67 7.21
CA ARG A 27 10.07 19.54 6.08
C ARG A 27 10.82 19.08 4.83
N SER A 28 10.46 17.88 4.35
CA SER A 28 10.82 17.49 2.98
C SER A 28 9.91 18.25 2.03
N ARG A 29 10.42 19.29 1.36
CA ARG A 29 9.77 19.79 0.14
C ARG A 29 10.17 18.84 -0.99
N GLN A 30 9.50 17.70 -1.06
CA GLN A 30 9.42 16.96 -2.31
C GLN A 30 8.56 17.75 -3.31
N ALA A 31 8.63 17.42 -4.60
CA ALA A 31 7.99 18.20 -5.65
C ALA A 31 6.48 18.33 -5.38
N GLY A 32 6.05 19.53 -4.96
CA GLY A 32 4.64 19.82 -4.67
C GLY A 32 4.13 19.41 -3.29
N LEU A 33 4.81 18.52 -2.54
CA LEU A 33 4.38 18.07 -1.22
C LEU A 33 4.85 19.00 -0.10
N SER A 34 3.92 19.39 0.77
CA SER A 34 4.17 20.03 2.05
C SER A 34 3.49 19.23 3.16
N LEU A 35 4.27 18.44 3.89
CA LEU A 35 3.80 17.53 4.93
C LEU A 35 4.27 17.96 6.32
N SER A 36 3.40 17.84 7.31
CA SER A 36 3.71 17.91 8.75
C SER A 36 3.14 16.66 9.41
N ALA A 37 3.99 15.88 10.08
CA ALA A 37 3.59 14.66 10.77
C ALA A 37 4.15 14.65 12.21
N THR A 38 3.27 14.47 13.17
CA THR A 38 3.56 14.34 14.60
C THR A 38 2.81 13.12 15.15
N PRO A 39 3.11 12.67 16.39
CA PRO A 39 2.29 11.67 17.05
C PRO A 39 0.83 12.18 17.15
N GLY A 40 -0.09 11.48 16.50
CA GLY A 40 -1.53 11.79 16.50
C GLY A 40 -2.00 12.76 15.41
N GLU A 41 -1.12 13.37 14.61
CA GLU A 41 -1.54 14.25 13.50
C GLU A 41 -0.62 14.08 12.27
N ALA A 42 -1.22 14.01 11.08
CA ALA A 42 -0.51 14.17 9.81
C ALA A 42 -1.34 15.08 8.92
N ARG A 43 -0.77 16.15 8.38
CA ARG A 43 -1.51 17.09 7.51
C ARG A 43 -0.60 17.75 6.50
N GLY A 44 -1.21 18.25 5.44
CA GLY A 44 -0.44 18.91 4.41
C GLY A 44 -1.22 19.32 3.19
N THR A 45 -0.45 19.74 2.20
CA THR A 45 -0.92 20.05 0.86
C THR A 45 -0.02 19.38 -0.14
N PHE A 46 -0.57 19.06 -1.31
CA PHE A 46 0.15 18.54 -2.45
C PHE A 46 -0.29 19.27 -3.71
N VAL A 47 0.64 19.60 -4.59
CA VAL A 47 0.36 20.26 -5.87
C VAL A 47 0.98 19.47 -7.00
N HIS A 48 0.19 19.09 -8.00
CA HIS A 48 0.62 18.35 -9.18
C HIS A 48 -0.11 18.87 -10.41
N GLU A 49 0.63 19.30 -11.44
CA GLU A 49 0.04 19.83 -12.69
C GLU A 49 -1.03 20.92 -12.45
N ASP A 50 -0.73 21.88 -11.55
CA ASP A 50 -1.62 22.96 -11.10
C ASP A 50 -2.89 22.53 -10.33
N GLU A 51 -3.08 21.24 -10.09
CA GLU A 51 -4.13 20.69 -9.23
C GLU A 51 -3.62 20.58 -7.79
N ALA A 52 -4.46 21.01 -6.85
CA ALA A 52 -4.12 21.02 -5.42
C ALA A 52 -4.93 19.96 -4.65
N VAL A 53 -4.24 19.31 -3.71
CA VAL A 53 -4.84 18.43 -2.71
C VAL A 53 -4.53 18.98 -1.33
N THR A 54 -5.52 19.01 -0.44
CA THR A 54 -5.30 19.23 0.98
C THR A 54 -5.68 17.97 1.75
N PHE A 55 -4.88 17.58 2.73
CA PHE A 55 -5.12 16.35 3.45
C PHE A 55 -4.83 16.50 4.95
N SER A 56 -5.52 15.69 5.74
CA SER A 56 -5.28 15.57 7.18
C SER A 56 -5.68 14.20 7.70
N SER A 57 -5.02 13.80 8.78
CA SER A 57 -5.32 12.66 9.63
C SER A 57 -5.07 13.09 11.06
N ARG A 58 -6.05 12.92 11.92
CA ARG A 58 -5.97 13.35 13.33
C ARG A 58 -6.55 12.30 14.24
N GLU A 59 -5.87 12.05 15.35
CA GLU A 59 -6.43 11.30 16.45
C GLU A 59 -7.54 12.13 17.10
N VAL A 60 -8.77 11.63 17.08
CA VAL A 60 -9.96 12.31 17.61
C VAL A 60 -10.40 11.75 18.95
N GLU A 61 -10.07 10.48 19.21
CA GLU A 61 -10.18 9.77 20.47
C GLU A 61 -8.97 8.83 20.56
N PRO A 62 -8.59 8.33 21.76
CA PRO A 62 -7.43 7.45 21.90
C PRO A 62 -7.50 6.25 20.93
N GLY A 63 -6.56 6.20 19.99
CA GLY A 63 -6.48 5.17 18.95
C GLY A 63 -7.49 5.29 17.81
N VAL A 64 -8.28 6.37 17.73
CA VAL A 64 -9.28 6.62 16.68
C VAL A 64 -8.84 7.78 15.80
N TYR A 65 -8.71 7.54 14.49
CA TYR A 65 -8.15 8.52 13.55
C TYR A 65 -9.19 8.97 12.53
N ARG A 66 -9.41 10.28 12.41
CA ARG A 66 -10.22 10.88 11.36
C ARG A 66 -9.35 11.38 10.23
N LEU A 67 -9.67 10.94 9.03
CA LEU A 67 -8.99 11.24 7.78
C LEU A 67 -9.84 12.18 6.93
N GLU A 68 -9.21 13.13 6.26
CA GLU A 68 -9.86 14.00 5.29
C GLU A 68 -8.89 14.30 4.14
N VAL A 69 -9.33 14.13 2.89
CA VAL A 69 -8.58 14.50 1.70
C VAL A 69 -9.52 15.27 0.77
N ARG A 70 -9.12 16.46 0.35
CA ARG A 70 -9.89 17.31 -0.57
C ARG A 70 -9.13 17.54 -1.85
N LEU A 71 -9.79 17.30 -2.97
CA LEU A 71 -9.24 17.47 -4.31
C LEU A 71 -10.37 17.73 -5.29
N ARG A 72 -10.18 18.61 -6.29
CA ARG A 72 -11.07 18.72 -7.47
C ARG A 72 -12.59 18.86 -7.13
N GLY A 73 -12.92 19.51 -6.02
CA GLY A 73 -14.31 19.67 -5.53
C GLY A 73 -14.92 18.42 -4.89
N LEU A 74 -14.10 17.43 -4.56
CA LEU A 74 -14.42 16.20 -3.84
C LEU A 74 -13.82 16.28 -2.43
N THR A 75 -14.61 15.93 -1.42
CA THR A 75 -14.10 15.65 -0.07
C THR A 75 -14.21 14.15 0.19
N LEU A 76 -13.08 13.53 0.46
CA LEU A 76 -12.94 12.15 0.91
C LEU A 76 -12.74 12.14 2.41
N THR A 77 -13.47 11.31 3.14
CA THR A 77 -13.35 11.20 4.59
C THR A 77 -13.19 9.76 5.01
N GLY A 78 -12.44 9.55 6.09
CA GLY A 78 -12.34 8.25 6.72
C GLY A 78 -12.36 8.34 8.23
N LEU A 79 -12.81 7.26 8.87
CA LEU A 79 -12.63 7.04 10.30
C LEU A 79 -11.95 5.69 10.46
N MET A 80 -10.87 5.64 11.24
CA MET A 80 -10.15 4.41 11.57
C MET A 80 -10.28 4.15 13.06
N GLU A 81 -10.85 3.01 13.41
CA GLU A 81 -10.96 2.50 14.77
C GLU A 81 -10.34 1.08 14.83
N PRO A 82 -9.00 1.00 14.74
CA PRO A 82 -8.28 -0.28 14.65
C PRO A 82 -8.51 -1.19 15.84
N ALA A 83 -8.71 -0.65 17.05
CA ALA A 83 -8.99 -1.45 18.24
C ALA A 83 -10.29 -2.26 18.13
N LEU A 84 -11.28 -1.76 17.37
CA LEU A 84 -12.52 -2.48 17.10
C LEU A 84 -12.50 -3.23 15.75
N GLY A 85 -11.45 -3.04 14.96
CA GLY A 85 -11.40 -3.47 13.56
C GLY A 85 -12.54 -2.82 12.77
N VAL A 86 -12.74 -1.51 12.89
CA VAL A 86 -13.80 -0.80 12.18
C VAL A 86 -13.22 0.40 11.46
N SER A 87 -13.60 0.58 10.21
CA SER A 87 -13.35 1.81 9.46
C SER A 87 -14.60 2.25 8.71
N THR A 88 -14.70 3.55 8.48
CA THR A 88 -15.58 4.08 7.43
C THR A 88 -14.75 4.82 6.41
N LEU A 89 -15.12 4.69 5.14
CA LEU A 89 -14.66 5.54 4.05
C LEU A 89 -15.88 6.19 3.41
N ASP A 90 -15.76 7.44 2.99
CA ASP A 90 -16.81 8.17 2.30
C ASP A 90 -16.21 9.18 1.32
N GLY A 91 -17.02 9.62 0.35
CA GLY A 91 -16.63 10.60 -0.66
C GLY A 91 -17.83 11.31 -1.27
N PHE A 92 -17.86 12.63 -1.14
CA PHE A 92 -18.97 13.46 -1.59
C PHE A 92 -18.49 14.74 -2.26
N ALA A 93 -19.30 15.25 -3.19
CA ALA A 93 -19.01 16.49 -3.89
C ALA A 93 -19.23 17.69 -2.96
N GLU A 94 -18.26 18.60 -2.89
CA GLU A 94 -18.31 19.78 -2.01
C GLU A 94 -19.48 20.72 -2.36
N ALA A 95 -19.83 20.80 -3.65
CA ALA A 95 -20.84 21.75 -4.13
C ALA A 95 -22.26 21.45 -3.64
N ASN A 96 -22.57 20.18 -3.34
CA ASN A 96 -23.94 19.75 -3.03
C ASN A 96 -24.04 18.64 -1.98
N ALA A 97 -22.91 18.19 -1.41
CA ALA A 97 -22.82 17.10 -0.45
C ALA A 97 -23.47 15.78 -0.93
N MET A 98 -23.58 15.59 -2.24
CA MET A 98 -24.08 14.34 -2.82
C MET A 98 -22.94 13.33 -2.98
N ASP A 99 -23.29 12.05 -2.88
CA ASP A 99 -22.39 10.94 -3.17
C ASP A 99 -21.71 11.16 -4.52
N ALA A 100 -20.39 11.06 -4.50
CA ALA A 100 -19.58 11.20 -5.69
C ALA A 100 -19.00 9.85 -6.14
N GLN A 101 -18.53 9.83 -7.38
CA GLN A 101 -17.75 8.72 -7.92
C GLN A 101 -16.31 9.17 -8.13
N MET A 102 -15.37 8.27 -7.91
CA MET A 102 -13.96 8.53 -8.17
C MET A 102 -13.71 8.56 -9.69
N ARG A 103 -13.22 9.69 -10.23
CA ARG A 103 -12.90 9.78 -11.66
C ARG A 103 -11.42 9.43 -11.92
N ALA A 104 -11.09 9.16 -13.18
CA ALA A 104 -9.73 8.83 -13.58
C ALA A 104 -8.69 9.90 -13.20
N ALA A 105 -9.03 11.19 -13.37
CA ALA A 105 -8.16 12.30 -12.97
C ALA A 105 -7.98 12.39 -11.45
N ASP A 106 -9.03 12.08 -10.68
CA ASP A 106 -8.97 12.08 -9.22
C ASP A 106 -8.04 10.95 -8.73
N ARG A 107 -8.18 9.74 -9.32
CA ARG A 107 -7.27 8.62 -9.07
C ARG A 107 -5.83 8.95 -9.42
N ALA A 108 -5.56 9.51 -10.59
CA ALA A 108 -4.21 9.87 -11.01
C ALA A 108 -3.54 10.84 -10.02
N LEU A 109 -4.29 11.85 -9.56
CA LEU A 109 -3.82 12.81 -8.57
C LEU A 109 -3.58 12.15 -7.20
N LEU A 110 -4.44 11.22 -6.77
CA LEU A 110 -4.26 10.46 -5.54
C LEU A 110 -3.10 9.46 -5.63
N THR A 111 -2.86 8.83 -6.77
CA THR A 111 -1.68 7.98 -7.01
C THR A 111 -0.41 8.80 -6.92
N ALA A 112 -0.39 10.02 -7.48
CA ALA A 112 0.74 10.94 -7.34
C ALA A 112 0.95 11.34 -5.87
N LEU A 113 -0.11 11.72 -5.15
CA LEU A 113 -0.03 12.00 -3.72
C LEU A 113 0.49 10.79 -2.92
N TYR A 114 -0.02 9.59 -3.21
CA TYR A 114 0.41 8.36 -2.53
C TYR A 114 1.91 8.16 -2.67
N ARG A 115 2.46 8.28 -3.88
CA ARG A 115 3.91 8.14 -4.12
C ARG A 115 4.74 9.11 -3.28
N GLU A 116 4.31 10.37 -3.20
CA GLU A 116 5.02 11.39 -2.42
C GLU A 116 4.89 11.16 -0.92
N LEU A 117 3.71 10.77 -0.42
CA LEU A 117 3.51 10.38 0.98
C LEU A 117 4.37 9.17 1.34
N ASP A 118 4.46 8.22 0.41
CA ASP A 118 5.22 7.00 0.58
C ASP A 118 6.72 7.25 0.70
N GLU A 119 7.26 8.13 -0.15
CA GLU A 119 8.66 8.54 -0.08
C GLU A 119 8.96 9.41 1.16
N ALA A 120 8.01 10.22 1.60
CA ALA A 120 8.18 11.14 2.72
C ALA A 120 8.12 10.48 4.11
N LEU A 121 7.34 9.40 4.23
CA LEU A 121 6.99 8.79 5.51
C LEU A 121 7.83 7.53 5.80
N PRO A 122 8.07 7.20 7.08
CA PRO A 122 8.68 5.92 7.43
C PRO A 122 7.87 4.72 6.90
N PHE A 123 8.57 3.61 6.66
CA PHE A 123 7.99 2.35 6.21
C PHE A 123 7.08 1.73 7.27
N GLY A 124 5.94 1.18 6.83
CA GLY A 124 5.02 0.39 7.63
C GLY A 124 4.71 0.99 9.01
N ASP A 125 4.87 0.16 10.04
CA ASP A 125 4.55 0.50 11.43
C ASP A 125 5.56 1.47 12.08
N ALA A 126 6.64 1.83 11.38
CA ALA A 126 7.56 2.87 11.85
C ALA A 126 6.98 4.28 11.67
N ALA A 127 5.95 4.45 10.82
CA ALA A 127 5.22 5.70 10.71
C ALA A 127 4.27 5.88 11.92
N ALA A 128 4.08 7.13 12.35
CA ALA A 128 3.05 7.42 13.34
C ALA A 128 1.67 6.98 12.80
N PRO A 129 0.78 6.40 13.62
CA PRO A 129 -0.48 5.83 13.13
C PRO A 129 -1.33 6.78 12.29
N ALA A 130 -1.39 8.06 12.67
CA ALA A 130 -2.10 9.07 11.89
C ALA A 130 -1.57 9.18 10.44
N ALA A 131 -0.25 9.18 10.27
CA ALA A 131 0.40 9.23 8.96
C ALA A 131 0.27 7.90 8.20
N MET A 132 0.40 6.76 8.90
CA MET A 132 0.23 5.43 8.31
C MET A 132 -1.19 5.25 7.74
N TYR A 133 -2.22 5.54 8.53
CA TYR A 133 -3.61 5.41 8.08
C TYR A 133 -3.96 6.42 6.98
N LEU A 134 -3.37 7.61 6.99
CA LEU A 134 -3.49 8.54 5.87
C LEU A 134 -2.95 7.93 4.58
N ARG A 135 -1.73 7.39 4.62
CA ARG A 135 -1.10 6.76 3.46
C ARG A 135 -1.94 5.60 2.94
N ARG A 136 -2.40 4.69 3.81
CA ARG A 136 -3.27 3.55 3.46
C ARG A 136 -4.62 4.00 2.89
N ALA A 137 -5.25 5.03 3.45
CA ALA A 137 -6.52 5.54 2.92
C ALA A 137 -6.36 6.19 1.54
N VAL A 138 -5.30 6.99 1.34
CA VAL A 138 -4.98 7.57 0.02
C VAL A 138 -4.68 6.48 -1.01
N SER A 139 -3.93 5.45 -0.61
CA SER A 139 -3.68 4.24 -1.42
C SER A 139 -4.99 3.61 -1.88
N MET A 140 -5.93 3.37 -0.95
CA MET A 140 -7.25 2.82 -1.26
C MET A 140 -8.07 3.70 -2.21
N TRP A 141 -8.18 4.99 -1.93
CA TRP A 141 -8.95 5.90 -2.77
C TRP A 141 -8.36 6.05 -4.17
N SER A 142 -7.03 5.97 -4.31
CA SER A 142 -6.38 6.02 -5.63
C SER A 142 -6.75 4.83 -6.53
N GLN A 143 -7.20 3.72 -5.94
CA GLN A 143 -7.62 2.51 -6.65
C GLN A 143 -9.12 2.34 -6.78
N TYR A 144 -9.93 3.27 -6.24
CA TYR A 144 -11.38 3.13 -6.20
C TYR A 144 -12.00 3.11 -7.62
N PRO A 145 -12.69 2.01 -8.01
CA PRO A 145 -13.39 1.95 -9.28
C PRO A 145 -14.52 2.99 -9.33
N ASP A 146 -14.78 3.55 -10.51
CA ASP A 146 -15.89 4.50 -10.74
C ASP A 146 -17.28 3.85 -10.73
N THR A 147 -17.33 2.53 -10.51
CA THR A 147 -18.54 1.71 -10.41
C THR A 147 -18.80 1.23 -8.98
N VAL A 148 -17.92 1.54 -8.02
CA VAL A 148 -18.10 1.25 -6.60
C VAL A 148 -18.37 2.55 -5.85
N GLY A 149 -19.44 2.60 -5.06
CA GLY A 149 -19.77 3.78 -4.28
C GLY A 149 -18.72 4.04 -3.19
N LEU A 150 -18.29 5.30 -3.03
CA LEU A 150 -17.24 5.71 -2.09
C LEU A 150 -17.59 5.50 -0.61
N ARG A 151 -18.89 5.46 -0.30
CA ARG A 151 -19.40 5.26 1.05
C ARG A 151 -19.36 3.79 1.46
N ARG A 152 -18.58 3.46 2.47
CA ARG A 152 -18.42 2.09 2.97
C ARG A 152 -18.15 2.04 4.47
N ALA A 153 -18.77 1.06 5.13
CA ALA A 153 -18.29 0.55 6.42
C ALA A 153 -17.41 -0.67 6.16
N VAL A 154 -16.22 -0.67 6.74
CA VAL A 154 -15.20 -1.71 6.60
C VAL A 154 -15.01 -2.35 7.96
N MET A 155 -15.12 -3.68 8.01
CA MET A 155 -14.93 -4.44 9.23
C MET A 155 -13.61 -5.20 9.10
N GLY A 156 -12.61 -4.80 9.87
CA GLY A 156 -11.41 -5.58 10.12
C GLY A 156 -11.79 -6.89 10.81
N GLU A 157 -11.60 -7.99 10.09
CA GLU A 157 -11.42 -9.34 10.61
C GLU A 157 -12.55 -10.03 11.40
N LYS A 158 -13.73 -9.46 11.65
CA LYS A 158 -14.75 -10.12 12.52
C LYS A 158 -15.38 -11.43 11.98
N GLY A 159 -14.93 -11.98 10.85
CA GLY A 159 -15.40 -13.28 10.38
C GLY A 159 -14.62 -14.00 9.27
N ARG A 160 -13.51 -13.45 8.75
CA ARG A 160 -12.76 -14.09 7.65
C ARG A 160 -11.28 -14.35 7.92
N GLY A 161 -10.66 -13.67 8.90
CA GLY A 161 -9.21 -13.76 9.12
C GLY A 161 -8.43 -13.19 7.92
N TYR A 162 -7.41 -12.38 8.15
CA TYR A 162 -6.50 -12.05 7.06
C TYR A 162 -5.78 -13.33 6.62
N THR A 163 -5.93 -13.73 5.35
CA THR A 163 -5.10 -14.81 4.82
C THR A 163 -3.76 -14.22 4.40
N MET A 164 -2.89 -14.06 5.40
CA MET A 164 -1.57 -13.44 5.24
C MET A 164 -0.64 -14.33 4.40
N LEU A 165 0.04 -13.72 3.44
CA LEU A 165 1.03 -14.35 2.56
C LEU A 165 2.47 -13.87 2.86
N CYS A 166 2.72 -13.33 4.06
CA CYS A 166 4.03 -12.82 4.45
C CYS A 166 5.16 -13.85 4.31
N SER A 167 4.91 -15.12 4.62
CA SER A 167 5.90 -16.19 4.45
C SER A 167 6.27 -16.44 2.98
N TYR A 168 5.35 -16.15 2.05
CA TYR A 168 5.60 -16.26 0.61
C TYR A 168 6.41 -15.07 0.09
N ALA A 169 6.22 -13.88 0.68
CA ALA A 169 6.96 -12.67 0.35
C ALA A 169 8.38 -12.61 0.96
N GLN A 170 8.76 -13.58 1.81
CA GLN A 170 10.10 -13.65 2.40
C GLN A 170 11.12 -14.25 1.43
N CYS A 171 12.07 -13.42 1.01
CA CYS A 171 13.15 -13.81 0.11
C CYS A 171 14.22 -14.63 0.84
N ASN A 172 14.00 -15.94 1.03
CA ASN A 172 14.91 -16.78 1.84
C ASN A 172 15.09 -16.25 3.28
N GLY A 173 14.01 -15.75 3.88
CA GLY A 173 14.02 -15.14 5.21
C GLY A 173 14.64 -13.75 5.26
N ARG A 174 14.90 -13.11 4.11
CA ARG A 174 15.35 -11.72 4.00
C ARG A 174 14.19 -10.81 3.61
N ASN A 175 14.15 -9.64 4.26
CA ASN A 175 13.15 -8.60 4.04
C ASN A 175 13.76 -7.47 3.21
N SER A 176 13.95 -7.69 1.90
CA SER A 176 14.68 -6.76 1.01
C SER A 176 13.86 -6.16 -0.13
N GLY A 177 12.56 -6.45 -0.26
CA GLY A 177 11.73 -6.00 -1.40
C GLY A 177 12.13 -6.60 -2.77
N SER A 178 13.20 -7.39 -2.82
CA SER A 178 13.58 -8.19 -3.97
C SER A 178 14.32 -9.42 -3.50
N CYS A 179 14.07 -10.55 -4.16
CA CYS A 179 14.69 -11.81 -3.81
C CYS A 179 16.04 -12.05 -4.49
N GLU A 180 16.59 -11.08 -5.24
CA GLU A 180 17.88 -11.18 -5.96
C GLU A 180 18.02 -12.51 -6.75
N GLY A 181 16.91 -13.06 -7.26
CA GLY A 181 16.86 -14.35 -7.96
C GLY A 181 16.94 -15.61 -7.09
N ARG A 182 16.81 -15.51 -5.76
CA ARG A 182 16.83 -16.65 -4.81
C ARG A 182 15.41 -16.92 -4.26
N TYR A 183 14.67 -17.72 -5.03
CA TYR A 183 13.23 -17.95 -4.89
C TYR A 183 12.88 -19.01 -3.86
N ASN A 184 11.75 -18.85 -3.14
CA ASN A 184 11.21 -19.98 -2.38
C ASN A 184 9.70 -20.28 -2.60
N TRP A 185 8.80 -19.32 -2.92
CA TRP A 185 7.36 -19.63 -2.86
C TRP A 185 6.50 -18.87 -3.88
N TYR A 186 5.49 -19.57 -4.44
CA TYR A 186 4.45 -19.01 -5.32
C TYR A 186 3.11 -19.07 -4.60
N ALA A 187 2.31 -18.02 -4.68
CA ALA A 187 0.92 -18.03 -4.26
C ALA A 187 0.00 -18.27 -5.47
N HIS A 188 -1.11 -18.95 -5.22
CA HIS A 188 -2.19 -19.03 -6.20
C HIS A 188 -3.01 -17.74 -6.15
N ALA A 189 -3.22 -17.13 -7.31
CA ALA A 189 -3.98 -15.90 -7.45
C ALA A 189 -5.16 -16.14 -8.40
N THR A 190 -6.38 -16.18 -7.89
CA THR A 190 -7.57 -16.45 -8.71
C THR A 190 -7.99 -15.21 -9.49
N HIS A 191 -8.51 -15.39 -10.70
CA HIS A 191 -9.15 -14.33 -11.49
C HIS A 191 -10.45 -14.88 -12.11
N ASP A 192 -11.33 -14.00 -12.57
CA ASP A 192 -12.42 -14.39 -13.46
C ASP A 192 -11.95 -14.32 -14.91
N CYS A 193 -12.34 -15.29 -15.73
CA CYS A 193 -12.04 -15.26 -17.16
C CYS A 193 -13.16 -15.96 -17.93
N ASP A 194 -13.27 -15.70 -19.24
CA ASP A 194 -14.30 -16.28 -20.12
C ASP A 194 -14.40 -17.83 -20.11
N ARG A 195 -13.47 -18.53 -19.45
CA ARG A 195 -13.37 -20.00 -19.39
C ARG A 195 -13.78 -20.61 -18.04
N GLY A 196 -14.25 -19.82 -17.08
CA GLY A 196 -14.77 -20.30 -15.79
C GLY A 196 -14.83 -19.20 -14.72
N GLY A 197 -15.45 -19.46 -13.57
CA GLY A 197 -15.41 -18.53 -12.44
C GLY A 197 -14.11 -18.64 -11.62
N PHE A 198 -13.98 -17.82 -10.56
CA PHE A 198 -12.84 -17.80 -9.64
C PHE A 198 -12.48 -19.18 -9.03
N ASP A 199 -13.46 -20.08 -8.89
CA ASP A 199 -13.26 -21.42 -8.33
C ASP A 199 -12.62 -22.41 -9.33
N TRP A 200 -12.52 -22.06 -10.61
CA TRP A 200 -11.94 -22.94 -11.60
C TRP A 200 -10.41 -22.91 -11.50
N PRO A 201 -9.71 -24.04 -11.25
CA PRO A 201 -8.25 -24.06 -11.11
C PRO A 201 -7.48 -23.58 -12.33
N GLY A 202 -8.14 -23.51 -13.48
CA GLY A 202 -7.55 -22.96 -14.69
C GLY A 202 -7.46 -21.44 -14.71
N ASN A 203 -8.24 -20.75 -13.88
CA ASN A 203 -8.18 -19.30 -13.68
C ASN A 203 -7.32 -18.90 -12.49
N GLN A 204 -6.28 -19.68 -12.21
CA GLN A 204 -5.29 -19.33 -11.20
C GLN A 204 -4.05 -18.83 -11.91
N GLN A 205 -3.43 -17.75 -11.46
CA GLN A 205 -2.05 -17.42 -11.78
C GLN A 205 -1.14 -17.99 -10.68
N LEU A 206 0.11 -18.29 -11.04
CA LEU A 206 1.16 -18.63 -10.09
C LEU A 206 2.00 -17.37 -9.86
N ALA A 207 1.64 -16.61 -8.84
CA ALA A 207 2.25 -15.34 -8.52
C ALA A 207 3.44 -15.53 -7.58
N GLN A 208 4.58 -14.99 -7.97
CA GLN A 208 5.74 -14.91 -7.09
C GLN A 208 5.69 -13.58 -6.32
N LEU A 209 5.53 -13.69 -5.00
CA LEU A 209 5.36 -12.53 -4.12
C LEU A 209 6.70 -12.00 -3.61
N GLY A 210 6.72 -10.73 -3.19
CA GLY A 210 7.89 -10.10 -2.56
C GLY A 210 8.91 -9.50 -3.52
N ASP A 211 8.72 -9.63 -4.83
CA ASP A 211 9.56 -9.03 -5.86
C ASP A 211 9.00 -7.71 -6.38
N HIS A 212 9.77 -6.63 -6.23
CA HIS A 212 9.35 -5.26 -6.58
C HIS A 212 9.89 -4.75 -7.91
N TYR A 213 10.72 -5.53 -8.61
CA TYR A 213 11.24 -5.13 -9.91
C TYR A 213 10.12 -5.11 -10.95
N SER A 214 10.23 -4.23 -11.93
CA SER A 214 9.25 -4.06 -13.00
C SER A 214 9.92 -3.86 -14.35
N CYS A 215 9.15 -3.97 -15.43
CA CYS A 215 9.60 -3.66 -16.77
C CYS A 215 8.67 -2.61 -17.39
N SER A 216 9.18 -1.39 -17.54
CA SER A 216 8.35 -0.24 -17.99
C SER A 216 7.10 0.01 -17.13
N GLY A 217 7.12 -0.40 -15.85
CA GLY A 217 5.98 -0.32 -14.95
C GLY A 217 5.07 -1.57 -14.95
N ASP A 218 5.33 -2.54 -15.82
CA ASP A 218 4.63 -3.82 -15.87
C ASP A 218 5.36 -4.92 -15.11
N GLU A 219 4.68 -6.05 -14.94
CA GLU A 219 5.22 -7.31 -14.44
C GLU A 219 5.87 -8.16 -15.55
N PHE A 220 6.41 -9.31 -15.16
CA PHE A 220 6.88 -10.33 -16.07
C PHE A 220 5.98 -11.56 -16.00
N PHE A 221 5.69 -12.16 -17.15
CA PHE A 221 4.98 -13.44 -17.24
C PHE A 221 5.72 -14.46 -18.09
N LEU A 222 5.59 -15.74 -17.74
CA LEU A 222 6.23 -16.83 -18.47
C LEU A 222 5.30 -17.35 -19.57
N ALA A 223 5.74 -17.29 -20.83
CA ALA A 223 5.10 -17.94 -21.97
C ALA A 223 6.03 -18.97 -22.60
N GLY A 224 5.62 -20.23 -22.60
CA GLY A 224 6.53 -21.34 -22.91
C GLY A 224 7.70 -21.34 -21.92
N ASP A 225 8.92 -21.18 -22.43
CA ASP A 225 10.15 -21.11 -21.64
C ASP A 225 10.78 -19.70 -21.60
N THR A 226 10.05 -18.67 -22.03
CA THR A 226 10.55 -17.28 -22.12
C THR A 226 9.75 -16.34 -21.22
N TRP A 227 10.45 -15.47 -20.49
CA TRP A 227 9.84 -14.38 -19.73
C TRP A 227 9.55 -13.20 -20.65
N HIS A 228 8.32 -12.72 -20.60
CA HIS A 228 7.83 -11.58 -21.35
C HIS A 228 7.53 -10.42 -20.40
N CYS A 229 7.78 -9.20 -20.88
CA CYS A 229 7.35 -8.00 -20.19
C CYS A 229 5.90 -7.68 -20.55
N GLY A 230 5.07 -7.42 -19.53
CA GLY A 230 3.66 -7.09 -19.68
C GLY A 230 2.78 -7.93 -18.76
N SER A 231 1.47 -7.80 -18.94
CA SER A 231 0.49 -8.64 -18.25
C SER A 231 -0.08 -9.70 -19.18
N PRO A 232 -0.28 -10.95 -18.70
CA PRO A 232 -1.04 -11.94 -19.44
C PRO A 232 -2.48 -11.45 -19.69
N ASN A 233 -3.18 -12.05 -20.64
CA ASN A 233 -4.53 -11.62 -21.01
C ASN A 233 -5.47 -12.82 -21.10
N HIS A 234 -6.24 -13.07 -20.04
CA HIS A 234 -7.12 -14.23 -19.87
C HIS A 234 -6.36 -15.55 -20.07
N TRP A 235 -5.12 -15.63 -19.59
CA TRP A 235 -4.30 -16.83 -19.71
C TRP A 235 -4.56 -17.83 -18.61
N HIS A 236 -4.46 -19.10 -18.99
CA HIS A 236 -4.57 -20.23 -18.06
C HIS A 236 -3.23 -20.47 -17.36
N ARG A 237 -3.20 -20.28 -16.03
CA ARG A 237 -2.04 -20.60 -15.18
C ARG A 237 -0.71 -20.01 -15.61
N PRO A 238 -0.65 -18.71 -16.01
CA PRO A 238 0.63 -18.05 -16.22
C PRO A 238 1.41 -18.02 -14.90
N LYS A 239 2.74 -18.10 -15.00
CA LYS A 239 3.62 -17.72 -13.90
C LYS A 239 3.93 -16.24 -14.05
N VAL A 240 3.75 -15.48 -12.97
CA VAL A 240 3.94 -14.03 -12.97
C VAL A 240 4.83 -13.59 -11.83
N VAL A 241 5.62 -12.54 -12.05
CA VAL A 241 6.56 -12.00 -11.07
C VAL A 241 6.81 -10.51 -11.29
N GLY A 242 7.10 -9.80 -10.21
CA GLY A 242 7.45 -8.38 -10.25
C GLY A 242 6.24 -7.47 -10.06
N ASN A 243 6.49 -6.16 -10.21
CA ASN A 243 5.51 -5.09 -10.03
C ASN A 243 4.70 -5.22 -8.73
N CYS A 244 5.35 -5.72 -7.67
CA CYS A 244 4.77 -5.89 -6.33
C CYS A 244 3.48 -6.69 -6.29
N PHE A 245 3.37 -7.72 -7.13
CA PHE A 245 2.20 -8.59 -7.18
C PHE A 245 1.81 -9.10 -5.77
N GLY A 246 0.54 -8.98 -5.43
CA GLY A 246 -0.07 -9.44 -4.17
C GLY A 246 0.22 -8.56 -2.96
N ARG A 247 0.92 -7.44 -3.15
CA ARG A 247 1.07 -6.41 -2.13
C ARG A 247 -0.22 -5.59 -2.08
N CYS A 248 -0.73 -5.30 -0.89
CA CYS A 248 -1.83 -4.36 -0.74
C CYS A 248 -1.37 -2.96 -1.16
N GLY A 249 -2.26 -2.17 -1.76
CA GLY A 249 -2.00 -0.77 -2.11
C GLY A 249 -1.58 -0.51 -3.56
N SER A 250 -1.45 0.78 -3.90
CA SER A 250 -1.46 1.23 -5.31
C SER A 250 -0.11 1.26 -6.03
N THR A 251 1.00 1.14 -5.31
CA THR A 251 2.35 1.10 -5.87
C THR A 251 3.24 0.16 -5.06
N CYS A 252 4.47 -0.04 -5.52
CA CYS A 252 5.53 -0.76 -4.81
C CYS A 252 6.08 -0.05 -3.56
N GLY A 253 5.22 0.65 -2.83
CA GLY A 253 5.61 1.58 -1.78
C GLY A 253 5.90 0.95 -0.42
N GLY A 254 5.84 1.78 0.60
CA GLY A 254 6.40 1.60 1.92
C GLY A 254 5.53 0.97 3.00
N ASP A 255 4.28 0.63 2.72
CA ASP A 255 3.59 -0.44 3.46
C ASP A 255 3.98 -1.83 2.92
N THR A 256 3.74 -2.93 3.65
CA THR A 256 4.26 -4.26 3.26
C THR A 256 3.28 -5.38 3.56
N GLN A 257 1.98 -5.15 3.40
CA GLN A 257 0.97 -6.20 3.59
C GLN A 257 0.90 -7.08 2.34
N TYR A 258 0.88 -8.39 2.55
CA TYR A 258 0.62 -9.37 1.50
C TYR A 258 -0.50 -10.28 1.95
N THR A 259 -1.57 -10.33 1.17
CA THR A 259 -2.79 -11.07 1.49
C THR A 259 -3.35 -11.76 0.25
N VAL A 260 -4.21 -12.75 0.46
CA VAL A 260 -4.91 -13.43 -0.63
C VAL A 260 -5.81 -12.49 -1.41
N ASP A 261 -6.53 -11.57 -0.75
CA ASP A 261 -7.48 -10.71 -1.48
C ASP A 261 -6.76 -9.66 -2.33
N ALA A 262 -5.65 -9.08 -1.86
CA ALA A 262 -4.79 -8.25 -2.70
C ALA A 262 -4.19 -9.05 -3.88
N THR A 263 -3.79 -10.29 -3.63
CA THR A 263 -3.24 -11.19 -4.66
C THR A 263 -4.29 -11.53 -5.73
N ASN A 264 -5.54 -11.77 -5.35
CA ASN A 264 -6.63 -12.03 -6.28
C ASN A 264 -7.07 -10.76 -7.03
N HIS A 265 -7.08 -9.61 -6.37
CA HIS A 265 -7.37 -8.33 -7.02
C HIS A 265 -6.32 -7.99 -8.08
N ASP A 266 -5.02 -8.11 -7.74
CA ASP A 266 -3.93 -7.96 -8.72
C ASP A 266 -4.08 -8.97 -9.86
N SER A 267 -4.44 -10.22 -9.57
CA SER A 267 -4.64 -11.23 -10.60
C SER A 267 -5.78 -10.89 -11.56
N CYS A 268 -6.87 -10.32 -11.04
CA CYS A 268 -7.98 -9.86 -11.86
C CYS A 268 -7.54 -8.73 -12.80
N VAL A 269 -6.90 -7.69 -12.25
CA VAL A 269 -6.47 -6.52 -13.03
C VAL A 269 -5.39 -6.91 -14.04
N ARG A 270 -4.43 -7.74 -13.64
CA ARG A 270 -3.23 -8.03 -14.44
C ARG A 270 -3.36 -9.28 -15.30
N ASN A 271 -4.56 -9.84 -15.44
CA ASN A 271 -4.84 -10.90 -16.41
C ASN A 271 -5.93 -10.53 -17.42
N GLY A 272 -5.93 -9.28 -17.88
CA GLY A 272 -6.78 -8.85 -18.99
C GLY A 272 -7.94 -7.93 -18.62
N HIS A 273 -8.04 -7.50 -17.35
CA HIS A 273 -8.97 -6.45 -16.95
C HIS A 273 -8.24 -5.13 -16.67
N ILE A 274 -8.99 -4.10 -16.29
CA ILE A 274 -8.43 -2.82 -15.84
C ILE A 274 -8.82 -2.59 -14.39
N LEU A 275 -8.03 -1.76 -13.69
CA LEU A 275 -8.24 -1.40 -12.28
C LEU A 275 -9.69 -0.97 -11.98
N VAL A 276 -10.32 -0.30 -12.95
CA VAL A 276 -11.68 0.25 -12.84
C VAL A 276 -12.69 -0.57 -13.63
N SER A 277 -12.68 -1.89 -13.45
CA SER A 277 -13.61 -2.78 -14.14
C SER A 277 -14.60 -3.42 -13.18
N GLY A 278 -15.84 -3.55 -13.62
CA GLY A 278 -16.89 -4.27 -12.88
C GLY A 278 -16.50 -5.71 -12.54
N TRP A 279 -15.62 -6.32 -13.35
CA TRP A 279 -15.07 -7.67 -13.14
C TRP A 279 -14.21 -7.79 -11.88
N CYS A 280 -13.47 -6.74 -11.52
CA CYS A 280 -12.56 -6.75 -10.37
C CYS A 280 -13.15 -6.09 -9.12
N ASN A 281 -14.36 -5.53 -9.19
CA ASN A 281 -14.99 -4.81 -8.07
C ASN A 281 -15.13 -5.66 -6.82
N ASP A 282 -15.48 -6.95 -6.96
CA ASP A 282 -15.64 -7.84 -5.80
C ASP A 282 -14.30 -8.09 -5.11
N GLN A 283 -13.22 -8.28 -5.89
CA GLN A 283 -11.87 -8.47 -5.36
C GLN A 283 -11.31 -7.17 -4.77
N PHE A 284 -11.58 -6.03 -5.41
CA PHE A 284 -11.24 -4.71 -4.86
C PHE A 284 -11.91 -4.51 -3.50
N THR A 285 -13.19 -4.83 -3.43
CA THR A 285 -14.02 -4.69 -2.24
C THR A 285 -13.58 -5.62 -1.11
N ALA A 286 -13.08 -6.81 -1.45
CA ALA A 286 -12.48 -7.75 -0.50
C ALA A 286 -11.11 -7.28 0.00
N ALA A 287 -10.29 -6.66 -0.86
CA ALA A 287 -8.96 -6.19 -0.47
C ALA A 287 -8.96 -4.88 0.36
N VAL A 288 -10.12 -4.23 0.55
CA VAL A 288 -10.20 -2.94 1.28
C VAL A 288 -9.77 -3.09 2.74
N ASP A 289 -10.27 -4.09 3.47
CA ASP A 289 -9.89 -4.28 4.86
C ASP A 289 -8.44 -4.73 5.00
N ASP A 290 -7.90 -5.43 4.01
CA ASP A 290 -6.50 -5.82 3.98
C ASP A 290 -5.56 -4.60 3.95
N GLU A 291 -5.75 -3.67 3.02
CA GLU A 291 -4.92 -2.45 2.98
C GLU A 291 -5.08 -1.63 4.27
N LEU A 292 -6.30 -1.52 4.78
CA LEU A 292 -6.59 -0.66 5.93
C LEU A 292 -6.12 -1.25 7.27
N PHE A 293 -6.10 -2.57 7.42
CA PHE A 293 -5.92 -3.23 8.72
C PHE A 293 -4.94 -4.40 8.74
N ALA A 294 -4.62 -5.02 7.60
CA ALA A 294 -3.68 -6.15 7.62
C ALA A 294 -2.32 -5.68 8.20
N PRO A 295 -1.67 -6.54 8.99
CA PRO A 295 -0.37 -6.25 9.54
C PRO A 295 0.68 -6.20 8.43
N ASN A 296 1.68 -5.35 8.61
CA ASN A 296 2.85 -5.33 7.73
C ASN A 296 3.66 -6.62 7.88
N CYS A 297 4.13 -7.18 6.76
CA CYS A 297 4.97 -8.37 6.80
C CYS A 297 6.38 -8.14 7.36
N TYR A 298 6.90 -6.90 7.30
CA TYR A 298 8.22 -6.54 7.83
C TYR A 298 8.42 -5.04 8.02
#